data_AF-A0A443S9W8-F1
#
_entry.id   AF-A0A443S9W8-F1
#
_cell.length_a   1.000
_cell.length_b   1.000
_cell.length_c   1.000
_cell.angle_alpha   90.00
_cell.angle_beta   90.00
_cell.angle_gamma   90.00
#
_symmetry.space_group_name_H-M   'P 1'
#
loop_
_entity.id
_entity.type
_entity.pdbx_description
1 polymer ?
#
loop_
_entity_poly.entity_id
_entity_poly.type
_entity_poly.pdbx_seq_one_letter_code
_entity_poly.pdbx_strand_id
1 'polypeptide(L)'
;MYSRKVFILSVITFVFVTVLSAPIDKSYENDDIHRSALENPELLGGDIMLPEANIRFGVKETYYRWPRNTIPYTISKERRNLKRQIEKAMRHIEDKTCIRFVPHTTEEDYIEIFRGDGCVLYYMLL
;
A
#
# COMPACT_ATOMS: atom_id res chain seq x y z
N MET A 1 3.76 -61.45 -10.60
CA MET A 1 3.28 -60.89 -11.87
C MET A 1 2.29 -59.77 -11.53
N TYR A 2 2.74 -58.51 -11.50
CA TYR A 2 1.92 -57.37 -11.08
C TYR A 2 0.98 -56.94 -12.22
N SER A 3 -0.33 -56.83 -11.96
CA SER A 3 -1.32 -56.50 -13.00
C SER A 3 -1.28 -55.01 -13.35
N ARG A 4 -1.42 -54.67 -14.64
CA ARG A 4 -1.42 -53.30 -15.19
C ARG A 4 -2.39 -52.36 -14.44
N LYS A 5 -3.50 -52.90 -13.91
CA LYS A 5 -4.47 -52.16 -13.08
C LYS A 5 -3.88 -51.73 -11.73
N VAL A 6 -3.10 -52.59 -11.08
CA VAL A 6 -2.48 -52.33 -9.78
C VAL A 6 -1.34 -51.31 -9.92
N PHE A 7 -0.59 -51.38 -11.03
CA PHE A 7 0.42 -50.38 -11.36
C PHE A 7 -0.21 -49.00 -11.56
N ILE A 8 -1.28 -48.90 -12.36
CA ILE A 8 -1.99 -47.63 -12.60
C ILE A 8 -2.54 -47.04 -11.29
N LEU A 9 -3.16 -47.86 -10.44
CA LEU A 9 -3.66 -47.40 -9.14
C LEU A 9 -2.53 -46.87 -8.25
N SER A 10 -1.37 -47.53 -8.23
CA SER A 10 -0.22 -47.07 -7.45
C SER A 10 0.36 -45.74 -7.94
N VAL A 11 0.36 -45.51 -9.26
CA VAL A 11 0.81 -44.25 -9.84
C VAL A 11 -0.18 -43.14 -9.51
N ILE A 12 -1.49 -43.40 -9.63
CA ILE A 12 -2.52 -42.41 -9.31
C ILE A 12 -2.46 -41.99 -7.84
N THR A 13 -2.35 -42.94 -6.90
CA THR A 13 -2.25 -42.62 -5.48
C THR A 13 -0.97 -41.85 -5.18
N PHE A 14 0.16 -42.23 -5.79
CA PHE A 14 1.42 -41.51 -5.63
C PHE A 14 1.33 -40.06 -6.14
N VAL A 15 0.74 -39.84 -7.32
CA VAL A 15 0.51 -38.49 -7.86
C VAL A 15 -0.39 -37.68 -6.93
N PHE A 16 -1.49 -38.26 -6.45
CA PHE A 16 -2.42 -37.56 -5.55
C PHE A 16 -1.76 -37.17 -4.23
N VAL A 17 -0.94 -38.06 -3.65
CA VAL A 17 -0.16 -37.78 -2.44
C VAL A 17 0.83 -36.65 -2.68
N THR A 18 1.55 -36.66 -3.81
CA THR A 18 2.55 -35.62 -4.12
C THR A 18 1.93 -34.24 -4.34
N VAL A 19 0.74 -34.18 -4.93
CA VAL A 19 -0.01 -32.93 -5.15
C VAL A 19 -0.56 -32.38 -3.83
N LEU A 20 -1.09 -33.23 -2.95
CA LEU A 20 -1.58 -32.82 -1.62
C LEU A 20 -0.46 -32.42 -0.66
N SER A 21 0.74 -33.01 -0.80
CA SER A 21 1.92 -32.67 0.01
C SER A 21 2.73 -31.51 -0.57
N ALA A 22 2.37 -30.98 -1.74
CA ALA A 22 3.00 -29.79 -2.25
C ALA A 22 2.78 -28.65 -1.25
N PRO A 23 3.84 -27.91 -0.87
CA PRO A 23 3.66 -26.78 0.02
C PRO A 23 2.70 -25.80 -0.65
N ILE A 24 1.65 -25.41 0.07
CA ILE A 24 0.77 -24.31 -0.35
C ILE A 24 1.67 -23.09 -0.55
N ASP A 25 1.64 -22.50 -1.74
CA ASP A 25 2.42 -21.30 -2.03
C ASP A 25 2.09 -20.22 -0.97
N LYS A 26 3.13 -19.68 -0.33
CA LYS A 26 3.01 -18.63 0.72
C LYS A 26 2.41 -17.31 0.21
N SER A 27 1.91 -17.26 -1.02
CA SER A 27 1.26 -16.10 -1.60
C SER A 27 -0.05 -15.75 -0.91
N TYR A 28 -0.75 -16.72 -0.30
CA TYR A 28 -2.04 -16.50 0.35
C TYR A 28 -1.94 -15.69 1.65
N GLU A 29 -1.01 -16.04 2.54
CA GLU A 29 -0.87 -15.40 3.86
C GLU A 29 -0.40 -13.93 3.77
N ASN A 30 0.23 -13.54 2.67
CA ASN A 30 0.70 -12.17 2.45
C ASN A 30 -0.38 -11.25 1.84
N ASP A 31 -1.40 -11.83 1.20
CA ASP A 31 -2.54 -11.08 0.62
C ASP A 31 -3.50 -10.63 1.73
N ASP A 32 -3.80 -11.52 2.69
CA ASP A 32 -4.71 -11.22 3.81
C ASP A 32 -4.21 -10.06 4.68
N ILE A 33 -2.90 -10.00 4.97
CA ILE A 33 -2.29 -8.90 5.73
C ILE A 33 -2.43 -7.55 4.99
N HIS A 34 -2.27 -7.55 3.66
CA HIS A 34 -2.43 -6.34 2.85
C HIS A 34 -3.89 -5.87 2.80
N ARG A 35 -4.84 -6.81 2.73
CA ARG A 35 -6.28 -6.50 2.73
C ARG A 35 -6.72 -5.92 4.06
N SER A 36 -6.29 -6.50 5.19
CA SER A 36 -6.64 -5.97 6.51
C SER A 36 -6.11 -4.55 6.75
N ALA A 37 -4.96 -4.18 6.15
CA ALA A 37 -4.44 -2.82 6.24
C ALA A 37 -5.28 -1.77 5.46
N LEU A 38 -6.13 -2.22 4.54
CA LEU A 38 -7.06 -1.40 3.75
C LEU A 38 -8.50 -1.44 4.31
N GLU A 39 -8.75 -2.22 5.36
CA GLU A 39 -10.06 -2.39 5.97
C GLU A 39 -10.16 -1.61 7.29
N ASN A 40 -9.98 -0.28 7.24
CA ASN A 40 -10.28 0.57 8.38
C ASN A 40 -11.69 1.17 8.26
N PRO A 41 -12.69 0.65 9.00
CA PRO A 41 -14.08 1.13 8.91
C PRO A 41 -14.28 2.56 9.43
N GLU A 42 -13.33 3.09 10.22
CA GLU A 42 -13.36 4.47 10.71
C GLU A 42 -12.84 5.48 9.69
N LEU A 43 -12.21 5.02 8.61
CA LEU A 43 -11.65 5.84 7.54
C LEU A 43 -12.48 5.74 6.26
N LEU A 44 -12.56 6.83 5.51
CA LEU A 44 -13.14 6.79 4.18
C LEU A 44 -12.24 5.94 3.28
N GLY A 45 -12.81 4.93 2.62
CA GLY A 45 -12.04 4.04 1.75
C GLY A 45 -11.01 3.15 2.47
N GLY A 46 -10.97 3.18 3.81
CA GLY A 46 -10.02 2.42 4.61
C GLY A 46 -8.70 3.13 4.92
N ASP A 47 -8.40 4.25 4.27
CA ASP A 47 -7.10 4.92 4.34
C ASP A 47 -7.15 6.46 4.35
N ILE A 48 -8.33 7.07 4.19
CA ILE A 48 -8.52 8.53 4.19
C ILE A 48 -9.21 8.97 5.48
N MET A 49 -8.53 9.79 6.29
CA MET A 49 -9.15 10.46 7.42
C MET A 49 -9.93 11.68 6.94
N LEU A 50 -11.23 11.73 7.24
CA LEU A 50 -12.07 12.88 6.90
C LEU A 50 -12.06 13.92 8.04
N PRO A 51 -12.00 15.22 7.71
CA PRO A 51 -12.43 16.22 8.69
C PRO A 51 -13.91 16.00 9.02
N GLU A 52 -14.38 16.53 10.15
CA GLU A 52 -15.80 16.53 10.53
C GLU A 52 -16.71 17.14 9.42
N ALA A 53 -16.13 17.93 8.51
CA ALA A 53 -16.81 18.43 7.32
C ALA A 53 -17.07 17.31 6.29
N ASN A 54 -18.31 17.24 5.80
CA ASN A 54 -18.86 16.23 4.89
C ASN A 54 -18.27 16.30 3.46
N ILE A 55 -16.94 16.25 3.34
CA ILE A 55 -16.21 16.28 2.08
C ILE A 55 -16.08 14.84 1.60
N ARG A 56 -17.11 14.34 0.93
CA ARG A 56 -17.06 13.05 0.26
C ARG A 56 -16.67 13.31 -1.20
N PHE A 57 -15.44 12.90 -1.54
CA PHE A 57 -14.82 12.92 -2.86
C PHE A 57 -14.16 14.24 -3.32
N GLY A 58 -12.98 14.07 -3.94
CA GLY A 58 -12.13 15.05 -4.64
C GLY A 58 -12.53 16.52 -4.52
N VAL A 59 -11.78 17.26 -3.72
CA VAL A 59 -11.97 18.69 -3.53
C VAL A 59 -11.61 19.43 -4.81
N LYS A 60 -12.60 20.09 -5.42
CA LYS A 60 -12.40 20.74 -6.73
C LYS A 60 -11.84 22.15 -6.59
N GLU A 61 -11.99 22.71 -5.41
CA GLU A 61 -11.62 24.06 -5.06
C GLU A 61 -10.09 24.19 -5.01
N THR A 62 -9.56 25.13 -5.80
CA THR A 62 -8.10 25.35 -5.91
C THR A 62 -7.47 25.82 -4.61
N TYR A 63 -8.27 26.33 -3.67
CA TYR A 63 -7.84 26.74 -2.33
C TYR A 63 -7.16 25.61 -1.55
N TYR A 64 -7.58 24.36 -1.77
CA TYR A 64 -7.04 23.21 -1.05
C TYR A 64 -5.83 22.57 -1.75
N ARG A 65 -5.34 23.18 -2.83
CA ARG A 65 -4.19 22.67 -3.59
C ARG A 65 -2.89 23.26 -3.08
N TRP A 66 -1.84 22.46 -3.18
CA TRP A 66 -0.48 22.90 -2.91
C TRP A 66 -0.07 24.08 -3.81
N PRO A 67 0.36 25.21 -3.23
CA PRO A 67 0.75 26.37 -4.00
C PRO A 67 1.94 26.03 -4.90
N ARG A 68 1.87 26.49 -6.16
CA ARG A 68 2.92 26.27 -7.17
C ARG A 68 3.22 24.78 -7.45
N ASN A 69 2.29 23.88 -7.09
CA ASN A 69 2.46 22.44 -7.17
C ASN A 69 3.66 21.91 -6.36
N THR A 70 4.08 22.65 -5.32
CA THR A 70 5.20 22.28 -4.47
C THR A 70 4.69 21.72 -3.16
N ILE A 71 5.12 20.51 -2.81
CA ILE A 71 4.74 19.79 -1.61
C ILE A 71 5.96 19.71 -0.68
N PRO A 72 6.02 20.51 0.39
CA PRO A 72 7.02 20.35 1.43
C PRO A 72 6.79 19.03 2.18
N TYR A 73 7.85 18.28 2.48
CA TYR A 73 7.73 17.01 3.19
C TYR A 73 8.83 16.76 4.22
N THR A 74 8.50 15.96 5.24
CA THR A 74 9.45 15.36 6.18
C THR A 74 9.28 13.84 6.21
N ILE A 75 10.35 13.13 6.57
CA ILE A 75 10.30 11.68 6.81
C ILE A 75 10.76 11.46 8.25
N SER A 76 9.88 10.88 9.06
CA SER A 76 10.16 10.64 10.48
C SER A 76 11.34 9.69 10.66
N LYS A 77 11.97 9.73 11.83
CA LYS A 77 13.14 8.89 12.13
C LYS A 77 12.82 7.39 12.00
N GLU A 78 11.59 7.01 12.31
CA GLU A 78 11.09 5.63 12.29
C GLU A 78 10.91 5.09 10.86
N ARG A 79 10.76 5.95 9.87
CA ARG A 79 10.58 5.60 8.45
C ARG A 79 11.85 5.77 7.62
N ARG A 80 13.00 6.09 8.22
CA ARG A 80 14.28 6.28 7.51
C ARG A 80 14.70 5.07 6.67
N ASN A 81 14.40 3.86 7.13
CA ASN A 81 14.68 2.63 6.38
C ASN A 81 13.95 2.58 5.03
N LEU A 82 12.81 3.26 4.90
CA LEU A 82 12.03 3.36 3.67
C LEU A 82 12.33 4.61 2.85
N LYS A 83 13.20 5.52 3.33
CA LYS A 83 13.50 6.81 2.67
C LYS A 83 13.75 6.67 1.17
N ARG A 84 14.61 5.72 0.77
CA ARG A 84 14.94 5.47 -0.65
C ARG A 84 13.72 5.08 -1.47
N GLN A 85 12.81 4.28 -0.91
CA GLN A 85 11.60 3.83 -1.59
C GLN A 85 10.58 4.96 -1.70
N ILE A 86 10.41 5.75 -0.63
CA ILE A 86 9.57 6.94 -0.59
C ILE A 86 10.02 7.94 -1.66
N GLU A 87 11.32 8.29 -1.69
CA GLU A 87 11.87 9.22 -2.68
C GLU A 87 11.78 8.66 -4.11
N LYS A 88 11.83 7.34 -4.29
CA LYS A 88 11.61 6.72 -5.60
C LYS A 88 10.17 6.91 -6.08
N ALA A 89 9.20 6.77 -5.17
CA ALA A 89 7.79 7.02 -5.47
C ALA A 89 7.52 8.51 -5.78
N MET A 90 8.12 9.43 -5.00
CA MET A 90 8.06 10.86 -5.24
C MET A 90 8.59 11.21 -6.64
N ARG A 91 9.79 10.74 -7.00
CA ARG A 91 10.34 10.95 -8.35
C ARG A 91 9.43 10.43 -9.46
N HIS A 92 8.82 9.26 -9.26
CA HIS A 92 7.89 8.70 -10.24
C HIS A 92 6.69 9.63 -10.53
N ILE A 93 6.24 10.39 -9.53
CA ILE A 93 5.18 11.41 -9.65
C ILE A 93 5.74 12.66 -10.33
N GLU A 94 6.91 13.14 -9.91
CA GLU A 94 7.56 14.32 -10.50
C GLU A 94 7.84 14.15 -12.00
N ASP A 95 8.18 12.93 -12.42
CA ASP A 95 8.46 12.56 -13.81
C ASP A 95 7.20 12.63 -14.71
N LYS A 96 6.00 12.47 -14.13
CA LYS A 96 4.73 12.38 -14.87
C LYS A 96 3.83 13.59 -14.70
N THR A 97 4.15 14.46 -13.76
CA THR A 97 3.29 15.57 -13.35
C THR A 97 4.12 16.84 -13.12
N CYS A 98 3.44 17.96 -12.92
CA CYS A 98 4.08 19.21 -12.51
C CYS A 98 4.32 19.31 -10.99
N ILE A 99 3.97 18.28 -10.21
CA ILE A 99 4.19 18.24 -8.76
C ILE A 99 5.68 18.17 -8.44
N ARG A 100 6.12 18.88 -7.41
CA ARG A 100 7.50 18.89 -6.93
C ARG A 100 7.55 18.67 -5.42
N PHE A 101 8.38 17.75 -4.96
CA PHE A 101 8.58 17.49 -3.54
C PHE A 101 9.84 18.22 -3.06
N VAL A 102 9.72 18.97 -1.96
CA VAL A 102 10.85 19.69 -1.37
C VAL A 102 11.01 19.31 0.10
N PRO A 103 12.24 19.18 0.64
CA PRO A 103 12.42 19.03 2.07
C PRO A 103 11.80 20.23 2.79
N HIS A 104 10.92 19.95 3.74
CA HIS A 104 10.29 20.96 4.57
C HIS A 104 11.34 21.73 5.38
N THR A 105 11.09 23.03 5.54
CA THR A 105 11.93 23.95 6.30
C THR A 105 11.08 24.78 7.27
N THR A 106 10.31 25.73 6.75
CA THR A 106 9.51 26.69 7.54
C THR A 106 8.08 26.83 7.01
N GLU A 107 7.69 26.03 6.04
CA GLU A 107 6.35 26.08 5.46
C GLU A 107 5.31 25.66 6.51
N GLU A 108 4.17 26.38 6.54
CA GLU A 108 3.08 26.13 7.49
C GLU A 108 2.40 24.79 7.19
N ASP A 109 2.08 24.55 5.92
CA ASP A 109 1.53 23.29 5.43
C ASP A 109 2.64 22.39 4.86
N TYR A 110 2.69 21.14 5.31
CA TYR A 110 3.63 20.12 4.81
C TYR A 110 3.13 18.70 5.08
N ILE A 111 3.70 17.72 4.38
CA ILE A 111 3.42 16.30 4.62
C ILE A 111 4.47 15.72 5.56
N GLU A 112 4.06 15.17 6.70
CA GLU A 112 4.92 14.32 7.54
C GLU A 112 4.68 12.84 7.24
N ILE A 113 5.73 12.12 6.83
CA ILE A 113 5.68 10.67 6.59
C ILE A 113 6.24 9.97 7.83
N PHE A 114 5.35 9.46 8.67
CA PHE A 114 5.69 8.78 9.92
C PHE A 114 5.11 7.36 9.99
N ARG A 115 5.34 6.66 11.11
CA ARG A 115 4.73 5.37 11.41
C ARG A 115 3.58 5.59 12.39
N GLY A 116 2.35 5.60 11.90
CA GLY A 116 1.14 5.58 12.73
C GLY A 116 0.59 4.17 12.94
N ASP A 117 -0.57 4.08 13.57
CA ASP A 117 -1.38 2.85 13.64
C ASP A 117 -2.07 2.64 12.27
N GLY A 118 -1.44 1.84 11.41
CA GLY A 118 -1.90 1.58 10.04
C GLY A 118 -1.34 2.53 8.98
N CYS A 119 -1.87 2.44 7.76
CA CYS A 119 -1.55 3.34 6.64
C CYS A 119 -2.67 4.37 6.52
N VAL A 120 -2.52 5.50 7.22
CA VAL A 120 -3.53 6.56 7.25
C VAL A 120 -2.97 7.81 6.61
N LEU A 121 -3.70 8.38 5.66
CA LEU A 121 -3.42 9.69 5.09
C LEU A 121 -4.17 10.74 5.90
N TYR A 122 -3.41 11.57 6.62
CA TYR A 122 -3.93 12.81 7.20
C TYR A 122 -3.93 13.86 6.09
N TYR A 123 -5.13 14.21 5.61
CA TYR A 123 -5.38 15.33 4.69
C TYR A 123 -4.44 15.39 3.47
N MET A 124 -4.70 14.57 2.45
CA MET A 124 -4.21 14.86 1.10
C MET A 124 -5.32 15.50 0.29
N LEU A 125 -5.31 16.83 0.24
CA LEU A 125 -6.17 17.60 -0.65
C LEU A 125 -5.40 17.79 -1.98
N LEU A 126 -5.97 17.24 -3.06
CA LEU A 126 -5.55 17.41 -4.47
C LEU A 126 -6.56 18.30 -5.19
#